data_AF-A0A254T710-F1
#
_entry.id   AF-A0A254T710-F1
#
_cell.length_a   1.000
_cell.length_b   1.000
_cell.length_c   1.000
_cell.angle_alpha   90.00
_cell.angle_beta   90.00
_cell.angle_gamma   90.00
#
_symmetry.space_group_name_H-M   'P 1'
#
loop_
_entity.id
_entity.type
_entity.pdbx_description
1 polymer ?
#
loop_
_entity_poly.entity_id
_entity_poly.type
_entity_poly.pdbx_seq_one_letter_code
_entity_poly.pdbx_strand_id
1 'polypeptide(L)'
;MAKRMGMSVAVLRNKLAPGIKTHHVNDEEDSLIIEFSQEANVEEPCRALIAKNYRHGLIAFPMPAVQHLSDDDLTHALCRAMKECSDVTASASSALADGRVTAAELDQLEKETQEALAAIVELRERYRARAEGSK
;
A
#
# COMPACT_ATOMS: atom_id res chain seq x y z
N MET A 1 -12.41 11.90 -14.69
CA MET A 1 -12.27 12.46 -13.32
C MET A 1 -13.21 13.64 -13.07
N ALA A 2 -12.92 14.89 -13.49
CA ALA A 2 -13.69 16.09 -13.09
C ALA A 2 -15.23 15.98 -13.18
N LYS A 3 -15.75 15.52 -14.33
CA LYS A 3 -17.20 15.32 -14.53
C LYS A 3 -17.81 14.33 -13.52
N ARG A 4 -17.09 13.27 -13.17
CA ARG A 4 -17.53 12.25 -12.19
C ARG A 4 -17.53 12.79 -10.76
N MET A 5 -16.66 13.76 -10.46
CA MET A 5 -16.65 14.48 -9.18
C MET A 5 -17.65 15.65 -9.13
N GLY A 6 -18.53 15.80 -10.13
CA GLY A 6 -19.53 16.88 -10.15
C GLY A 6 -18.96 18.29 -10.31
N MET A 7 -17.74 18.46 -10.83
CA MET A 7 -17.08 19.76 -10.97
C MET A 7 -16.52 20.00 -12.39
N SER A 8 -16.18 21.25 -12.69
CA SER A 8 -15.55 21.60 -13.96
C SER A 8 -14.06 21.20 -13.98
N VAL A 9 -13.52 20.97 -15.17
CA VAL A 9 -12.08 20.66 -15.36
C VAL A 9 -11.21 21.79 -14.80
N ALA A 10 -11.63 23.05 -14.96
CA ALA A 10 -10.92 24.20 -14.43
C ALA A 10 -10.85 24.19 -12.90
N VAL A 11 -11.95 23.82 -12.22
CA VAL A 11 -11.97 23.70 -10.75
C VAL A 11 -11.06 22.58 -10.27
N LEU A 12 -11.11 21.40 -10.91
CA LEU A 12 -10.22 20.29 -10.55
C LEU A 12 -8.75 20.64 -10.78
N ARG A 13 -8.42 21.25 -11.92
CA ARG A 13 -7.05 21.72 -12.20
C ARG A 13 -6.58 22.70 -11.13
N ASN A 14 -7.45 23.63 -10.72
CA ASN A 14 -7.08 24.61 -9.71
C ASN A 14 -6.85 23.96 -8.33
N LYS A 15 -7.69 22.99 -7.97
CA LYS A 15 -7.54 22.16 -6.76
C LYS A 15 -6.21 21.41 -6.70
N LEU A 16 -5.76 20.87 -7.84
CA LEU A 16 -4.52 20.09 -7.94
C LEU A 16 -3.26 20.94 -8.09
N ALA A 17 -3.40 22.24 -8.40
CA ALA A 17 -2.26 23.11 -8.65
C ALA A 17 -1.59 23.55 -7.33
N PRO A 18 -0.32 23.21 -7.07
CA PRO A 18 0.35 23.51 -5.80
C PRO A 18 0.52 25.01 -5.52
N GLY A 19 0.43 25.86 -6.56
CA GLY A 19 0.54 27.31 -6.43
C GLY A 19 -0.79 28.02 -6.08
N ILE A 20 -1.93 27.33 -6.11
CA ILE A 20 -3.23 27.93 -5.82
C ILE A 20 -3.59 27.71 -4.36
N LYS A 21 -3.71 28.80 -3.61
CA LYS A 21 -3.99 28.79 -2.16
C LYS A 21 -5.48 28.76 -1.81
N THR A 22 -6.34 28.65 -2.80
CA THR A 22 -7.81 28.60 -2.66
C THR A 22 -8.31 27.32 -3.31
N HIS A 23 -9.53 26.87 -3.00
CA HIS A 23 -10.09 25.62 -3.53
C HIS A 23 -9.25 24.40 -3.13
N HIS A 24 -9.15 24.12 -1.83
CA HIS A 24 -8.46 22.91 -1.36
C HIS A 24 -9.22 21.64 -1.78
N VAL A 25 -8.47 20.58 -2.03
CA VAL A 25 -8.99 19.20 -2.09
C VAL A 25 -9.37 18.81 -0.67
N ASN A 26 -10.62 18.41 -0.44
CA ASN A 26 -11.04 17.80 0.82
C ASN A 26 -10.73 16.29 0.82
N ASP A 27 -10.86 15.61 1.96
CA ASP A 27 -10.48 14.19 2.06
C ASP A 27 -11.32 13.25 1.19
N GLU A 28 -12.60 13.58 0.94
CA GLU A 28 -13.46 12.81 0.04
C GLU A 28 -13.02 12.97 -1.42
N GLU A 29 -12.72 14.20 -1.83
CA GLU A 29 -12.19 14.50 -3.16
C GLU A 29 -10.82 13.85 -3.38
N ASP A 30 -9.95 13.82 -2.36
CA ASP A 30 -8.65 13.13 -2.38
C ASP A 30 -8.85 11.62 -2.65
N SER A 31 -9.80 11.00 -1.94
CA SER A 31 -10.14 9.59 -2.10
C SER A 31 -10.67 9.28 -3.51
N LEU A 32 -11.60 10.10 -4.03
CA LEU A 32 -12.11 9.97 -5.40
C LEU A 32 -11.02 10.19 -6.45
N ILE A 33 -10.06 11.09 -6.19
CA ILE A 33 -8.93 11.30 -7.09
C ILE A 33 -8.08 10.02 -7.19
N ILE A 34 -7.79 9.38 -6.06
CA ILE A 34 -7.04 8.12 -6.02
C ILE A 34 -7.82 7.00 -6.74
N GLU A 35 -9.10 6.82 -6.41
CA GLU A 35 -9.98 5.80 -7.02
C GLU A 35 -10.02 5.94 -8.55
N PHE A 36 -10.28 7.14 -9.05
CA PHE A 36 -10.36 7.37 -10.49
C PHE A 36 -8.99 7.27 -11.18
N SER A 37 -7.89 7.46 -10.45
CA SER A 37 -6.54 7.23 -10.96
C SER A 37 -6.24 5.73 -11.08
N GLN A 38 -6.70 4.93 -10.11
CA GLN A 38 -6.61 3.46 -10.16
C GLN A 38 -7.38 2.90 -11.35
N GLU A 39 -8.65 3.31 -11.52
CA GLU A 39 -9.47 2.85 -12.65
C GLU A 39 -8.88 3.24 -14.02
N ALA A 40 -8.19 4.39 -14.08
CA ALA A 40 -7.54 4.86 -15.29
C ALA A 40 -6.15 4.23 -15.51
N ASN A 41 -5.70 3.31 -14.65
CA ASN A 41 -4.38 2.70 -14.68
C ASN A 41 -3.23 3.73 -14.70
N VAL A 42 -3.40 4.83 -13.95
CA VAL A 42 -2.31 5.79 -13.74
C VAL A 42 -1.19 5.09 -12.97
N GLU A 43 0.06 5.40 -13.31
CA GLU A 43 1.23 4.89 -12.59
C GLU A 43 1.23 5.37 -11.13
N GLU A 44 1.47 4.44 -10.20
CA GLU A 44 1.51 4.69 -8.74
C GLU A 44 0.32 5.52 -8.21
N PRO A 45 -0.95 5.10 -8.42
CA PRO A 45 -2.11 5.94 -8.15
C PRO A 45 -2.28 6.24 -6.64
N CYS A 46 -1.71 5.41 -5.77
CA CYS A 46 -1.73 5.58 -4.31
C CYS A 46 -0.54 6.39 -3.75
N ARG A 47 0.38 6.89 -4.59
CA ARG A 47 1.62 7.54 -4.12
C ARG A 47 1.37 8.74 -3.23
N ALA A 48 0.36 9.55 -3.54
CA ALA A 48 -0.03 10.69 -2.71
C ALA A 48 -0.45 10.26 -1.30
N LEU A 49 -1.23 9.18 -1.20
CA LEU A 49 -1.66 8.61 0.08
C LEU A 49 -0.48 8.03 0.88
N ILE A 50 0.43 7.32 0.21
CA ILE A 50 1.65 6.79 0.84
C ILE A 50 2.49 7.94 1.40
N ALA A 51 2.73 8.99 0.60
CA ALA A 51 3.46 10.17 1.04
C ALA A 51 2.76 10.92 2.19
N LYS A 52 1.42 11.03 2.16
CA LYS A 52 0.60 11.60 3.24
C LYS A 52 0.82 10.82 4.54
N ASN A 53 0.70 9.49 4.50
CA ASN A 53 0.91 8.64 5.69
C ASN A 53 2.34 8.73 6.22
N TYR A 54 3.35 8.68 5.34
CA TYR A 54 4.74 8.76 5.73
C TYR A 54 5.07 10.05 6.50
N ARG A 55 4.52 11.20 6.09
CA ARG A 55 4.67 12.48 6.81
C ARG A 55 4.15 12.45 8.25
N HIS A 56 3.27 11.52 8.56
CA HIS A 56 2.70 11.34 9.90
C HIS A 56 3.30 10.14 10.65
N GLY A 57 4.38 9.55 10.14
CA GLY A 57 4.99 8.35 10.74
C GLY A 57 4.15 7.10 10.58
N LEU A 58 3.24 7.08 9.60
CA LEU A 58 2.38 5.95 9.27
C LEU A 58 2.85 5.30 7.96
N ILE A 59 2.61 4.00 7.83
CA ILE A 59 2.85 3.25 6.59
C ILE A 59 1.50 2.81 6.06
N ALA A 60 1.22 3.16 4.80
CA ALA A 60 0.11 2.61 4.05
C ALA A 60 0.63 1.47 3.18
N PHE A 61 0.02 0.29 3.28
CA PHE A 61 0.27 -0.83 2.39
C PHE A 61 -1.05 -1.26 1.73
N PRO A 62 -1.01 -1.72 0.47
CA PRO A 62 -2.22 -2.17 -0.22
C PRO A 62 -2.80 -3.39 0.50
N MET A 63 -4.12 -3.40 0.67
CA MET A 63 -4.83 -4.56 1.17
C MET A 63 -4.84 -5.66 0.10
N PRO A 64 -4.43 -6.89 0.40
CA PRO A 64 -4.49 -8.00 -0.54
C PRO A 64 -5.95 -8.39 -0.79
N ALA A 65 -6.30 -8.63 -2.05
CA ALA A 65 -7.61 -9.15 -2.42
C ALA A 65 -7.69 -10.63 -2.03
N VAL A 66 -8.56 -10.98 -1.08
CA VAL A 66 -8.79 -12.38 -0.67
C VAL A 66 -10.03 -12.91 -1.38
N GLN A 67 -9.88 -13.98 -2.16
CA GLN A 67 -10.99 -14.74 -2.76
C GLN A 67 -11.29 -15.98 -1.90
N HIS A 68 -12.36 -16.74 -2.24
CA HIS A 68 -12.79 -17.93 -1.50
C HIS A 68 -11.64 -18.88 -1.18
N LEU A 69 -11.63 -19.39 0.05
CA LEU A 69 -10.49 -20.09 0.64
C LEU A 69 -10.73 -21.58 0.77
N SER A 70 -9.76 -22.37 0.33
CA SER A 70 -9.56 -23.74 0.78
C SER A 70 -8.67 -23.79 2.03
N ASP A 71 -8.63 -24.93 2.73
CA ASP A 71 -7.75 -25.13 3.88
C ASP A 71 -6.27 -25.08 3.50
N ASP A 72 -5.92 -25.57 2.31
CA ASP A 72 -4.56 -25.52 1.77
C ASP A 72 -4.10 -24.07 1.53
N ASP A 73 -5.02 -23.16 1.19
CA ASP A 73 -4.73 -21.74 0.99
C ASP A 73 -4.24 -21.06 2.28
N LEU A 74 -4.71 -21.49 3.46
CA LEU A 74 -4.21 -20.92 4.72
C LEU A 74 -2.79 -21.37 5.04
N THR A 75 -2.51 -22.65 4.85
CA THR A 75 -1.16 -23.21 5.09
C THR A 75 -0.16 -22.56 4.13
N HIS A 76 -0.52 -22.39 2.85
CA HIS A 76 0.31 -21.69 1.88
C HIS A 76 0.54 -20.22 2.26
N ALA A 77 -0.49 -19.51 2.71
CA ALA A 77 -0.34 -18.12 3.16
C ALA A 77 0.57 -18.01 4.39
N LEU A 78 0.47 -18.96 5.33
CA LEU A 78 1.35 -19.02 6.49
C LEU A 78 2.80 -19.24 6.08
N CYS A 79 3.06 -20.25 5.22
CA CYS A 79 4.40 -20.51 4.70
C CYS A 79 4.98 -19.30 3.96
N ARG A 80 4.16 -18.60 3.18
CA ARG A 80 4.57 -17.37 2.49
C ARG A 80 4.94 -16.28 3.49
N ALA A 81 4.09 -15.99 4.48
CA ALA A 81 4.40 -14.98 5.50
C ALA A 81 5.71 -15.29 6.23
N MET A 82 5.97 -16.56 6.55
CA MET A 82 7.23 -16.98 7.17
C MET A 82 8.45 -16.80 6.26
N LYS A 83 8.31 -17.10 4.97
CA LYS A 83 9.36 -16.87 3.97
C LYS A 83 9.72 -15.39 3.89
N GLU A 84 8.74 -14.50 3.67
CA GLU A 84 9.06 -13.06 3.52
C GLU A 84 9.67 -12.47 4.80
N CYS A 85 9.25 -12.90 6.00
CA CYS A 85 9.91 -12.52 7.25
C CYS A 85 11.38 -12.98 7.32
N SER A 86 11.67 -14.14 6.74
CA SER A 86 13.03 -14.68 6.66
C SER A 86 13.88 -13.90 5.66
N ASP A 87 13.29 -13.47 4.54
CA ASP A 87 13.95 -12.65 3.52
C ASP A 87 14.34 -11.27 4.09
N VAL A 88 13.46 -10.64 4.90
CA VAL A 88 13.81 -9.44 5.70
C VAL A 88 15.03 -9.70 6.59
N THR A 89 15.04 -10.83 7.29
CA THR A 89 16.15 -11.19 8.19
C THR A 89 17.46 -11.37 7.43
N ALA A 90 17.42 -12.03 6.27
CA ALA A 90 18.58 -12.22 5.41
C ALA A 90 19.11 -10.90 4.85
N SER A 91 18.21 -10.01 4.42
CA SER A 91 18.55 -8.67 3.93
C SER A 91 19.21 -7.83 5.02
N ALA A 92 18.61 -7.78 6.22
CA ALA A 92 19.18 -7.06 7.36
C ALA A 92 20.55 -7.63 7.77
N SER A 93 20.70 -8.96 7.82
CA SER A 93 21.99 -9.59 8.14
C SER A 93 23.06 -9.25 7.10
N SER A 94 22.69 -9.19 5.82
CA SER A 94 23.62 -8.88 4.73
C SER A 94 24.06 -7.42 4.79
N ALA A 95 23.12 -6.49 4.98
CA ALA A 95 23.38 -5.05 5.07
C ALA A 95 24.22 -4.66 6.30
N LEU A 96 24.24 -5.49 7.35
CA LEU A 96 25.04 -5.25 8.55
C LEU A 96 26.43 -5.93 8.50
N ALA A 97 26.70 -6.77 7.49
CA ALA A 97 27.89 -7.62 7.46
C ALA A 97 29.20 -6.84 7.41
N ASP A 98 29.20 -5.66 6.79
CA ASP A 98 30.38 -4.78 6.68
C ASP A 98 30.34 -3.59 7.68
N GLY A 99 29.33 -3.56 8.55
CA GLY A 99 29.12 -2.54 9.57
C GLY A 99 28.59 -1.20 9.06
N ARG A 100 28.13 -1.10 7.80
CA ARG A 100 27.56 0.13 7.23
C ARG A 100 26.35 -0.17 6.34
N VAL A 101 25.23 0.49 6.61
CA VAL A 101 24.05 0.41 5.74
C VAL A 101 24.12 1.50 4.67
N THR A 102 24.22 1.10 3.41
CA THR A 102 24.13 2.00 2.25
C THR A 102 22.68 2.34 1.90
N ALA A 103 22.48 3.36 1.08
CA ALA A 103 21.13 3.72 0.59
C ALA A 103 20.47 2.57 -0.19
N ALA A 104 21.23 1.87 -1.03
CA ALA A 104 20.70 0.76 -1.81
C ALA A 104 20.29 -0.44 -0.93
N GLU A 105 21.04 -0.70 0.14
CA GLU A 105 20.69 -1.75 1.11
C GLU A 105 19.48 -1.38 1.95
N LEU A 106 19.35 -0.10 2.30
CA LEU A 106 18.16 0.40 2.97
C LEU A 106 16.93 0.28 2.06
N ASP A 107 17.03 0.67 0.79
CA ASP A 107 15.95 0.53 -0.19
C ASP A 107 15.53 -0.94 -0.35
N GLN A 108 16.50 -1.86 -0.39
CA GLN A 108 16.21 -3.30 -0.44
C GLN A 108 15.52 -3.78 0.84
N LEU A 109 15.99 -3.37 2.02
CA LEU A 109 15.39 -3.73 3.29
C LEU A 109 13.95 -3.19 3.41
N GLU A 110 13.70 -1.96 2.94
CA GLU A 110 12.37 -1.37 2.89
C GLU A 110 11.44 -2.19 1.99
N LYS A 111 11.92 -2.62 0.82
CA LYS A 111 11.17 -3.49 -0.09
C LYS A 111 10.81 -4.82 0.58
N GLU A 112 11.77 -5.55 1.13
CA GLU A 112 11.52 -6.84 1.81
C GLU A 112 10.53 -6.67 2.98
N THR A 113 10.64 -5.55 3.71
CA THR A 113 9.74 -5.25 4.84
C THR A 113 8.31 -5.03 4.35
N GLN A 114 8.12 -4.32 3.24
CA GLN A 114 6.80 -4.12 2.64
C GLN A 114 6.18 -5.45 2.16
N GLU A 115 6.98 -6.33 1.54
CA GLU A 115 6.54 -7.65 1.11
C GLU A 115 6.13 -8.53 2.31
N ALA A 116 6.91 -8.52 3.39
CA ALA A 116 6.56 -9.23 4.62
C ALA A 116 5.28 -8.72 5.28
N LEU A 117 5.11 -7.40 5.38
CA LEU A 117 3.87 -6.80 5.91
C LEU A 117 2.65 -7.18 5.07
N ALA A 118 2.78 -7.16 3.74
CA ALA A 118 1.71 -7.56 2.84
C ALA A 118 1.32 -9.03 3.03
N ALA A 119 2.29 -9.94 3.16
CA ALA A 119 2.05 -11.37 3.38
C ALA A 119 1.40 -11.65 4.75
N ILE A 120 1.82 -10.95 5.81
CA ILE A 120 1.20 -11.05 7.14
C ILE A 120 -0.25 -10.58 7.11
N VAL A 121 -0.52 -9.47 6.43
CA VAL A 121 -1.88 -8.94 6.29
C VAL A 121 -2.74 -9.89 5.46
N GLU A 122 -2.21 -10.45 4.37
CA GLU A 122 -2.89 -11.47 3.57
C GLU A 122 -3.30 -12.65 4.44
N LEU A 123 -2.37 -13.20 5.22
CA LEU A 123 -2.64 -14.27 6.16
C LEU A 123 -3.80 -13.91 7.10
N ARG A 124 -3.74 -12.72 7.72
CA ARG A 124 -4.80 -12.23 8.62
C ARG A 124 -6.16 -12.15 7.94
N GLU A 125 -6.23 -11.57 6.75
CA GLU A 125 -7.49 -11.44 6.01
C GLU A 125 -8.04 -12.80 5.58
N ARG A 126 -7.17 -13.77 5.25
CA ARG A 126 -7.63 -15.14 4.97
C ARG A 126 -8.23 -15.80 6.21
N TYR A 127 -7.62 -15.66 7.39
CA TYR A 127 -8.21 -16.14 8.64
C TYR A 127 -9.56 -15.48 8.95
N ARG A 128 -9.68 -14.16 8.70
CA ARG A 128 -10.94 -13.43 8.86
C ARG A 128 -12.04 -13.99 7.95
N ALA A 129 -11.75 -14.15 6.66
CA ALA A 129 -12.72 -14.67 5.70
C ALA A 129 -13.19 -16.10 6.04
N ARG A 130 -12.29 -16.96 6.54
CA ARG A 130 -12.67 -18.29 7.04
C ARG A 130 -13.60 -18.22 8.25
N ALA A 131 -13.33 -17.32 9.20
CA ALA A 131 -14.16 -17.14 10.38
C ALA A 131 -15.57 -16.64 10.03
N GLU A 132 -15.68 -15.78 9.02
CA GLU A 132 -16.96 -15.25 8.53
C GLU A 132 -17.76 -16.30 7.74
N GLY A 133 -17.10 -17.11 6.90
CA GLY A 133 -17.74 -18.19 6.13
C GLY A 133 -18.10 -19.45 6.95
N SER A 134 -17.75 -19.48 8.25
CA SER A 134 -18.10 -20.58 9.16
C SER A 134 -19.41 -20.33 9.94
N LYS A 135 -20.18 -19.28 9.60
CA LYS A 135 -21.52 -18.99 10.12
C LYS A 135 -22.60 -19.45 9.15
#